data_AF-A0AAD5JPM3-F1
#
_entry.id   AF-A0AAD5JPM3-F1
#
_cell.length_a   1.000
_cell.length_b   1.000
_cell.length_c   1.000
_cell.angle_alpha   90.00
_cell.angle_beta   90.00
_cell.angle_gamma   90.00
#
_symmetry.space_group_name_H-M   'P 1'
#
loop_
_entity.id
_entity.type
_entity.pdbx_description
1 polymer ?
#
loop_
_entity_poly.entity_id
_entity_poly.type
_entity_poly.pdbx_seq_one_letter_code
_entity_poly.pdbx_strand_id
1 'polypeptide(L)'
;LIVMDPPWPNKSVRRSSKYETQDIYDLFQIPIPELLAPEGVVAVWVTNKPKFRRFIIDKLFKSWGLKEIGIWYWLKVTTENEPVIPLDSPHRKPYEQLILGIRASTSTTTTNKITTIPQQYAIVSVPCCRHSRKPPLDTLLKPYLLEDPKCLEMFARCLTPGWTSWGNECLKFQHM
;
A
#
# COMPACT_ATOMS: atom_id res chain seq x y z
N LEU A 1 0.76 -10.64 -6.10
CA LEU A 1 0.52 -9.26 -5.59
C LEU A 1 1.06 -9.17 -4.17
N ILE A 2 1.88 -8.15 -3.87
CA ILE A 2 2.30 -7.84 -2.51
C ILE A 2 1.68 -6.50 -2.11
N VAL A 3 0.95 -6.44 -1.02
CA VAL A 3 0.40 -5.20 -0.44
C VAL A 3 1.10 -4.91 0.88
N MET A 4 1.50 -3.67 1.10
CA MET A 4 2.19 -3.25 2.32
C MET A 4 1.53 -2.00 2.90
N ASP A 5 1.26 -1.98 4.21
CA ASP A 5 0.89 -0.77 4.97
C ASP A 5 1.86 -0.57 6.16
N PRO A 6 3.11 -0.14 5.90
CA PRO A 6 4.10 0.03 6.96
C PRO A 6 3.66 1.01 8.06
N PRO A 7 4.12 0.84 9.30
CA PRO A 7 3.83 1.77 10.40
C PRO A 7 4.64 3.07 10.25
N TRP A 8 4.25 3.94 9.31
CA TRP A 8 4.98 5.18 9.01
C TRP A 8 5.18 6.06 10.25
N PRO A 9 6.39 6.59 10.50
CA PRO A 9 6.65 7.43 11.65
C PRO A 9 5.72 8.64 11.71
N ASN A 10 4.90 8.70 12.76
CA ASN A 10 3.98 9.80 13.01
C ASN A 10 4.29 10.48 14.35
N LYS A 11 4.34 11.82 14.33
CA LYS A 11 4.63 12.65 15.51
C LYS A 11 3.58 12.45 16.61
N SER A 12 2.33 12.11 16.27
CA SER A 12 1.27 11.83 17.24
C SER A 12 1.42 10.46 17.91
N VAL A 13 1.88 9.44 17.18
CA VAL A 13 2.02 8.06 17.69
C VAL A 13 3.18 7.95 18.69
N ARG A 14 4.23 8.78 18.55
CA ARG A 14 5.33 8.88 19.52
C ARG A 14 4.90 9.28 20.95
N ARG A 15 3.70 9.85 21.14
CA ARG A 15 3.19 10.24 22.47
C ARG A 15 2.37 9.15 23.17
N SER A 16 1.97 8.10 22.46
CA SER A 16 1.32 6.91 23.02
C SER A 16 2.32 5.76 22.99
N SER A 17 2.92 5.43 24.14
CA SER A 17 4.04 4.49 24.37
C SER A 17 3.85 3.04 23.93
N LYS A 18 2.95 2.73 22.99
CA LYS A 18 2.55 1.37 22.58
C LYS A 18 3.24 0.82 21.34
N TYR A 19 4.09 1.59 20.66
CA TYR A 19 4.89 1.08 19.54
C TYR A 19 6.32 1.56 19.70
N GLU A 20 7.25 0.61 19.89
CA GLU A 20 8.66 0.80 19.56
C GLU A 20 8.67 1.33 18.12
N THR A 21 9.13 2.57 17.90
CA THR A 21 9.09 3.16 16.57
C THR A 21 10.08 2.39 15.71
N GLN A 22 9.57 1.42 14.96
CA GLN A 22 10.30 0.67 13.95
C GLN A 22 10.98 1.67 13.02
N ASP A 23 12.27 1.49 12.76
CA ASP A 23 12.98 2.41 11.91
C ASP A 23 12.42 2.23 10.49
N ILE A 24 12.17 3.33 9.78
CA ILE A 24 11.76 3.27 8.39
C ILE A 24 12.80 2.53 7.52
N TYR A 25 14.06 2.52 7.97
CA TYR A 25 15.14 1.78 7.33
C TYR A 25 15.06 0.25 7.53
N ASP A 26 14.27 -0.25 8.49
CA ASP A 26 14.02 -1.69 8.66
C ASP A 26 13.30 -2.27 7.44
N LEU A 27 12.59 -1.44 6.66
CA LEU A 27 11.96 -1.85 5.42
C LEU A 27 12.96 -2.41 4.40
N PHE A 28 14.23 -1.97 4.41
CA PHE A 28 15.25 -2.50 3.50
C PHE A 28 15.60 -3.96 3.79
N GLN A 29 15.33 -4.45 5.00
CA GLN A 29 15.60 -5.85 5.39
C GLN A 29 14.56 -6.82 4.82
N ILE A 30 13.46 -6.31 4.25
CA ILE A 30 12.43 -7.15 3.66
C ILE A 30 12.91 -7.64 2.29
N PRO A 31 12.99 -8.97 2.06
CA PRO A 31 13.47 -9.58 0.82
C PRO A 31 12.39 -9.54 -0.28
N ILE A 32 11.91 -8.35 -0.65
CA ILE A 32 10.91 -8.20 -1.73
C ILE A 32 11.38 -8.80 -3.06
N PRO A 33 12.66 -8.66 -3.49
CA PRO A 33 13.13 -9.28 -4.73
C PRO A 33 12.95 -10.81 -4.77
N GLU A 34 13.07 -11.48 -3.62
CA GLU A 34 12.91 -12.93 -3.49
C GLU A 34 11.44 -13.35 -3.37
N LEU A 35 10.60 -12.51 -2.73
CA LEU A 35 9.18 -12.78 -2.52
C LEU A 35 8.32 -12.46 -3.74
N LEU A 36 8.75 -11.52 -4.58
CA LEU A 36 7.96 -11.03 -5.72
C LEU A 36 8.17 -11.90 -6.96
N ALA A 37 7.08 -12.47 -7.47
CA ALA A 37 7.08 -13.15 -8.77
C ALA A 37 7.62 -12.24 -9.90
N PRO A 38 8.14 -12.80 -11.02
CA PRO A 38 8.67 -12.01 -12.14
C PRO A 38 7.69 -10.94 -12.64
N GLU A 39 6.41 -11.30 -12.76
CA GLU A 39 5.31 -10.42 -13.15
C GLU A 39 4.46 -10.01 -11.93
N GLY A 40 5.15 -9.72 -10.83
CA GLY A 40 4.53 -9.29 -9.58
C GLY A 40 4.35 -7.78 -9.51
N VAL A 41 3.26 -7.37 -8.86
CA VAL A 41 3.01 -5.98 -8.45
C VAL A 41 3.21 -5.85 -6.94
N VAL A 42 3.91 -4.79 -6.52
CA VAL A 42 4.03 -4.33 -5.14
C VAL A 42 3.21 -3.05 -4.99
N ALA A 43 2.33 -3.00 -3.99
CA ALA A 43 1.49 -1.86 -3.69
C ALA A 43 1.75 -1.40 -2.25
N VAL A 44 2.24 -0.17 -2.08
CA VAL A 44 2.64 0.36 -0.77
C VAL A 44 1.77 1.56 -0.39
N TRP A 45 0.98 1.42 0.67
CA TRP A 45 0.27 2.54 1.27
C TRP A 45 1.26 3.50 1.91
N VAL A 46 1.08 4.80 1.68
CA VAL A 46 1.95 5.84 2.23
C VAL A 46 1.15 7.06 2.69
N THR A 47 1.63 7.69 3.76
CA THR A 47 1.07 8.97 4.22
C THR A 47 1.33 10.09 3.21
N ASN A 48 0.51 11.14 3.20
CA ASN A 48 0.67 12.30 2.30
C ASN A 48 1.91 13.18 2.55
N LYS A 49 2.86 12.76 3.40
CA LYS A 49 4.11 13.52 3.59
C LYS A 49 5.03 13.25 2.40
N PRO A 50 5.42 14.27 1.60
CA PRO A 50 6.21 14.08 0.37
C PRO A 50 7.55 13.37 0.59
N LYS A 51 8.13 13.47 1.80
CA LYS A 51 9.37 12.76 2.14
C LYS A 51 9.24 11.23 2.09
N PHE A 52 8.08 10.68 2.45
CA PHE A 52 7.89 9.23 2.47
C PHE A 52 7.59 8.67 1.08
N ARG A 53 6.83 9.42 0.27
CA ARG A 53 6.70 9.12 -1.16
C ARG A 53 8.07 9.06 -1.85
N ARG A 54 8.91 10.09 -1.65
CA ARG A 54 10.29 10.11 -2.16
C ARG A 54 11.13 8.97 -1.61
N PHE A 55 11.02 8.67 -0.32
CA PHE A 55 11.72 7.52 0.27
C PHE A 55 11.37 6.19 -0.43
N ILE A 56 10.08 5.94 -0.68
CA ILE A 56 9.63 4.73 -1.38
C ILE A 56 10.22 4.70 -2.80
N ILE A 57 9.96 5.74 -3.60
CA ILE A 57 10.31 5.76 -5.02
C ILE A 57 11.83 5.83 -5.24
N ASP A 58 12.50 6.74 -4.53
CA ASP A 58 13.90 7.06 -4.79
C ASP A 58 14.89 6.15 -4.08
N LYS A 59 14.45 5.41 -3.05
CA LYS A 59 15.31 4.51 -2.27
C LYS A 59 14.81 3.09 -2.22
N LEU A 60 13.61 2.86 -1.66
CA LEU A 60 13.13 1.51 -1.35
C LEU A 60 12.83 0.69 -2.62
N PHE A 61 12.12 1.27 -3.58
CA PHE A 61 11.88 0.62 -4.87
C PHE A 61 13.18 0.37 -5.62
N LYS A 62 14.12 1.34 -5.62
CA LYS A 62 15.43 1.15 -6.26
C LYS A 62 16.23 0.01 -5.62
N SER A 63 16.27 -0.08 -4.28
CA SER A 63 16.97 -1.18 -3.59
C SER A 63 16.35 -2.54 -3.87
N TRP A 64 15.04 -2.60 -4.09
CA TRP A 64 14.33 -3.82 -4.45
C TRP A 64 14.31 -4.10 -5.97
N GLY A 65 14.99 -3.29 -6.78
CA GLY A 65 14.98 -3.45 -8.24
C GLY A 65 13.59 -3.23 -8.87
N LEU A 66 12.77 -2.37 -8.27
CA LEU A 66 11.44 -2.02 -8.74
C LEU A 66 11.42 -0.67 -9.46
N LYS A 67 10.52 -0.56 -10.44
CA LYS A 67 10.13 0.68 -11.11
C LYS A 67 8.72 1.05 -10.69
N GLU A 68 8.52 2.33 -10.36
CA GLU A 68 7.19 2.89 -10.12
C GLU A 68 6.40 2.96 -11.44
N ILE A 69 5.12 2.57 -11.38
CA ILE A 69 4.22 2.54 -12.54
C ILE A 69 2.95 3.36 -12.34
N GLY A 70 2.68 3.78 -11.12
CA GLY A 70 1.51 4.61 -10.83
C GLY A 70 1.34 4.90 -9.34
N ILE A 71 0.49 5.88 -9.09
CA ILE A 71 0.07 6.28 -7.75
C ILE A 71 -1.44 6.39 -7.75
N TRP A 72 -2.06 5.52 -6.94
CA TRP A 72 -3.48 5.55 -6.69
C TRP A 72 -3.78 6.33 -5.41
N TYR A 73 -5.00 6.84 -5.31
CA TYR A 73 -5.45 7.67 -4.19
C TYR A 73 -6.70 7.05 -3.60
N TRP A 74 -6.71 6.81 -2.30
CA TRP A 74 -7.94 6.47 -1.59
C TRP A 74 -8.53 7.71 -0.95
N LEU A 75 -9.55 8.28 -1.59
CA LEU A 75 -10.33 9.40 -1.08
C LEU A 75 -11.42 8.90 -0.13
N LYS A 76 -11.41 9.46 1.08
CA LYS A 76 -12.37 9.16 2.14
C LYS A 76 -13.51 10.17 2.08
N VAL A 77 -14.72 9.67 1.95
CA VAL A 77 -15.94 10.48 1.91
C VAL A 77 -16.89 10.12 3.05
N THR A 78 -17.84 11.01 3.36
CA THR A 78 -18.96 10.74 4.25
C THR A 78 -20.04 9.94 3.53
N THR A 79 -21.09 9.55 4.25
CA THR A 79 -22.28 8.90 3.68
C THR A 79 -23.03 9.77 2.69
N GLU A 80 -22.80 11.09 2.72
CA GLU A 80 -23.35 12.09 1.82
C GLU A 80 -22.42 12.37 0.62
N ASN A 81 -21.36 11.56 0.45
CA ASN A 81 -20.35 11.67 -0.61
C ASN A 81 -19.44 12.91 -0.54
N GLU A 82 -19.40 13.60 0.61
CA GLU A 82 -18.51 14.74 0.83
C GLU A 82 -17.15 14.29 1.39
N PRO A 83 -16.01 14.93 1.05
CA PRO A 83 -14.73 14.60 1.67
C PRO A 83 -14.78 14.71 3.20
N VAL A 84 -14.27 13.70 3.92
CA VAL A 84 -14.26 13.71 5.41
C VAL A 84 -13.51 14.89 6.02
N ILE A 85 -12.63 15.52 5.25
CA ILE A 85 -11.91 16.76 5.55
C ILE A 85 -11.80 17.53 4.21
N PRO A 86 -11.89 18.87 4.20
CA PRO A 86 -11.67 19.65 2.98
C PRO A 86 -10.36 19.31 2.27
N LEU A 87 -10.40 19.19 0.94
CA LEU A 87 -9.24 18.81 0.10
C LEU A 87 -8.07 19.80 0.21
N ASP A 88 -8.40 21.08 0.40
CA ASP A 88 -7.49 22.20 0.56
C ASP A 88 -6.95 22.35 2.00
N SER A 89 -7.36 21.49 2.94
CA SER A 89 -6.89 21.55 4.33
C SER A 89 -5.34 21.51 4.40
N PRO A 90 -4.72 22.40 5.19
CA PRO A 90 -3.26 22.58 5.18
C PRO A 90 -2.51 21.45 5.88
N HIS A 91 -3.13 20.76 6.84
CA HIS A 91 -2.44 19.82 7.74
C HIS A 91 -2.84 18.37 7.54
N ARG A 92 -4.06 18.12 7.07
CA ARG A 92 -4.59 16.77 6.82
C ARG A 92 -5.18 16.74 5.43
N LYS A 93 -5.13 15.57 4.81
CA LYS A 93 -5.78 15.34 3.53
C LYS A 93 -6.84 14.25 3.71
N PRO A 94 -7.98 14.33 3.03
CA PRO A 94 -9.02 13.31 3.10
C PRO A 94 -8.67 12.05 2.32
N TYR A 95 -7.45 11.96 1.77
CA TYR A 95 -7.01 10.79 1.02
C TYR A 95 -5.71 10.19 1.56
N GLU A 96 -5.40 8.96 1.17
CA GLU A 96 -4.09 8.32 1.33
C GLU A 96 -3.57 7.88 -0.04
N GLN A 97 -2.25 7.74 -0.17
CA GLN A 97 -1.63 7.34 -1.45
C GLN A 97 -1.25 5.86 -1.41
N LEU A 98 -1.40 5.19 -2.55
CA LEU A 98 -0.95 3.83 -2.81
C LEU A 98 0.03 3.88 -3.98
N ILE A 99 1.30 3.63 -3.71
CA ILE A 99 2.35 3.64 -4.74
C ILE A 99 2.48 2.22 -5.30
N LEU A 100 2.41 2.10 -6.62
CA LEU A 100 2.51 0.83 -7.34
C LEU A 100 3.90 0.69 -7.97
N GLY A 101 4.51 -0.47 -7.75
CA GLY A 101 5.80 -0.83 -8.32
C GLY A 101 5.78 -2.21 -8.94
N ILE A 102 6.55 -2.39 -10.01
CA ILE A 102 6.81 -3.69 -10.65
C ILE A 102 8.31 -3.88 -10.77
N ARG A 103 8.76 -5.11 -11.01
CA ARG A 103 10.18 -5.36 -11.29
C ARG A 103 10.66 -4.51 -12.46
N ALA A 104 11.78 -3.83 -12.30
CA ALA A 104 12.42 -3.12 -13.39
C ALA A 104 12.84 -4.16 -14.44
N SER A 105 12.22 -4.13 -15.61
CA SER A 105 12.46 -5.11 -16.68
C SER A 105 13.94 -5.10 -17.10
N THR A 106 14.55 -6.29 -17.14
CA THR A 106 15.84 -6.55 -17.83
C THR A 106 15.65 -7.20 -19.21
N SER A 107 14.42 -7.63 -19.54
CA SER A 107 14.07 -8.16 -20.87
C SER A 107 12.58 -7.99 -21.15
N THR A 108 12.29 -7.75 -22.42
CA THR A 108 11.10 -7.17 -23.07
C THR A 108 9.76 -7.94 -22.94
N THR A 109 9.61 -8.85 -21.98
CA THR A 109 8.44 -9.73 -21.88
C THR A 109 7.60 -9.44 -20.63
N THR A 110 7.33 -8.16 -20.32
CA THR A 110 6.23 -7.83 -19.42
C THR A 110 4.93 -8.09 -20.16
N THR A 111 4.04 -8.95 -19.64
CA THR A 111 2.74 -9.20 -20.28
C THR A 111 1.94 -7.91 -20.45
N ASN A 112 1.14 -7.86 -21.52
CA ASN A 112 0.27 -6.72 -21.84
C ASN A 112 -0.73 -6.37 -20.73
N LYS A 113 -1.01 -7.25 -19.76
CA LYS A 113 -1.95 -6.96 -18.67
C LYS A 113 -1.38 -5.94 -17.68
N ILE A 114 -0.15 -6.12 -17.20
CA ILE A 114 0.43 -5.25 -16.17
C ILE A 114 0.68 -3.83 -16.71
N THR A 115 1.00 -3.71 -18.00
CA THR A 115 1.20 -2.41 -18.66
C THR A 115 -0.07 -1.59 -18.79
N THR A 116 -1.25 -2.17 -18.53
CA THR A 116 -2.55 -1.46 -18.57
C THR A 116 -2.96 -0.87 -17.22
N ILE A 117 -2.18 -1.08 -16.15
CA ILE A 117 -2.44 -0.46 -14.83
C ILE A 117 -2.45 1.07 -15.00
N PRO A 118 -3.53 1.77 -14.61
CA PRO A 118 -3.59 3.22 -14.68
C PRO A 118 -2.51 3.87 -13.80
N GLN A 119 -1.78 4.83 -14.36
CA GLN A 119 -0.79 5.61 -13.61
C GLN A 119 -1.43 6.41 -12.47
N GLN A 120 -2.70 6.81 -12.64
CA GLN A 120 -3.49 7.50 -11.63
C GLN A 120 -4.87 6.87 -11.56
N TYR A 121 -5.34 6.61 -10.33
CA TYR A 121 -6.65 6.04 -10.07
C TYR A 121 -7.15 6.52 -8.71
N ALA A 122 -8.45 6.76 -8.59
CA ALA A 122 -9.08 7.20 -7.35
C ALA A 122 -10.04 6.12 -6.84
N ILE A 123 -9.75 5.59 -5.65
CA ILE A 123 -10.65 4.75 -4.87
C ILE A 123 -11.44 5.70 -3.96
N VAL A 124 -12.77 5.72 -4.09
CA VAL A 124 -13.63 6.56 -3.25
C VAL A 124 -14.47 5.65 -2.37
N SER A 125 -14.38 5.83 -1.04
CA SER A 125 -15.22 5.07 -0.12
C SER A 125 -15.41 5.75 1.24
N VAL A 126 -16.47 5.36 1.93
CA VAL A 126 -16.68 5.71 3.34
C VAL A 126 -15.71 4.88 4.20
N PRO A 127 -14.85 5.51 5.01
CA PRO A 127 -13.90 4.77 5.83
C PRO A 127 -14.63 4.01 6.94
N CYS A 128 -14.13 2.82 7.27
CA CYS A 128 -14.60 2.07 8.43
C CYS A 128 -14.35 2.88 9.72
N CYS A 129 -15.23 2.73 10.71
CA CYS A 129 -15.07 3.34 12.04
C CYS A 129 -13.77 2.94 12.75
N ARG A 130 -13.16 1.80 12.38
CA ARG A 130 -11.88 1.36 12.92
C ARG A 130 -10.71 2.01 12.20
N HIS A 131 -9.85 2.65 13.00
CA HIS A 131 -8.65 3.33 12.52
C HIS A 131 -7.77 2.44 11.63
N SER A 132 -7.33 3.01 10.51
CA SER A 132 -6.35 2.44 9.58
C SER A 132 -6.79 1.21 8.78
N ARG A 133 -8.07 0.82 8.76
CA ARG A 133 -8.55 -0.22 7.83
C ARG A 133 -8.63 0.35 6.41
N LYS A 134 -7.81 -0.20 5.51
CA LYS A 134 -7.75 0.18 4.08
C LYS A 134 -8.85 -0.53 3.28
N PRO A 135 -9.27 0.01 2.12
CA PRO A 135 -10.16 -0.70 1.21
C PRO A 135 -9.45 -1.96 0.66
N PRO A 136 -10.21 -3.04 0.38
CA PRO A 136 -9.65 -4.24 -0.22
C PRO A 136 -9.12 -3.91 -1.62
N LEU A 137 -7.83 -4.20 -1.85
CA LEU A 137 -7.14 -3.90 -3.12
C LEU A 137 -7.17 -5.06 -4.12
N ASP A 138 -7.48 -6.26 -3.64
CA ASP A 138 -7.52 -7.49 -4.44
C ASP A 138 -8.46 -7.32 -5.64
N THR A 139 -9.70 -6.90 -5.41
CA THR A 139 -10.72 -6.75 -6.44
C THR A 139 -10.37 -5.63 -7.42
N LEU A 140 -9.71 -4.57 -6.93
CA LEU A 140 -9.35 -3.41 -7.75
C LEU A 140 -8.14 -3.68 -8.65
N LEU A 141 -7.17 -4.45 -8.17
CA LEU A 141 -5.97 -4.79 -8.93
C LEU A 141 -6.13 -6.05 -9.79
N LYS A 142 -7.04 -6.97 -9.42
CA LYS A 142 -7.27 -8.25 -10.12
C LYS A 142 -7.37 -8.15 -11.65
N PRO A 143 -8.05 -7.14 -12.25
CA PRO A 143 -8.12 -7.03 -13.71
C PRO A 143 -6.76 -6.88 -14.40
N TYR A 144 -5.75 -6.39 -13.67
CA TYR A 144 -4.43 -6.08 -14.19
C TYR A 144 -3.37 -7.13 -13.84
N LEU A 145 -3.74 -8.15 -13.06
CA LEU A 145 -2.84 -9.20 -12.62
C LEU A 145 -2.96 -10.44 -13.51
N LEU A 146 -2.00 -11.35 -13.36
CA LEU A 146 -2.09 -12.70 -13.92
C LEU A 146 -3.26 -13.46 -13.29
N GLU A 147 -3.68 -14.53 -13.96
CA GLU A 147 -4.71 -15.43 -13.43
C GLU A 147 -4.24 -16.10 -12.14
N ASP A 148 -5.16 -16.25 -11.19
CA ASP A 148 -4.93 -16.80 -9.86
C ASP A 148 -3.66 -16.27 -9.15
N PRO A 149 -3.58 -14.95 -8.91
CA PRO A 149 -2.37 -14.36 -8.36
C PRO A 149 -2.18 -14.79 -6.91
N LYS A 150 -0.99 -15.31 -6.59
CA LYS A 150 -0.57 -15.47 -5.19
C LYS A 150 -0.47 -14.09 -4.54
N CYS A 151 -1.12 -13.93 -3.40
CA CYS A 151 -1.22 -12.64 -2.72
C CYS A 151 -0.57 -12.68 -1.33
N LEU A 152 0.19 -11.64 -1.01
CA LEU A 152 0.84 -11.42 0.29
C LEU A 152 0.47 -10.03 0.82
N GLU A 153 -0.05 -9.97 2.05
CA GLU A 153 -0.27 -8.74 2.79
C GLU A 153 0.76 -8.62 3.90
N MET A 154 1.62 -7.59 3.83
CA MET A 154 2.62 -7.29 4.85
C MET A 154 2.15 -6.17 5.76
N PHE A 155 2.52 -6.25 7.04
CA PHE A 155 1.97 -5.43 8.12
C PHE A 155 0.46 -5.62 8.30
N ALA A 156 -0.02 -6.82 7.95
CA ALA A 156 -1.42 -7.18 7.99
C ALA A 156 -2.00 -7.10 9.42
N ARG A 157 -3.27 -6.72 9.51
CA ARG A 157 -4.04 -6.68 10.77
C ARG A 157 -5.31 -7.55 10.73
N CYS A 158 -5.58 -8.15 9.58
CA CYS A 158 -6.71 -9.03 9.32
C CYS A 158 -6.22 -10.18 8.43
N LEU A 159 -6.87 -11.33 8.49
CA LEU A 159 -6.69 -12.36 7.48
C LEU A 159 -7.65 -12.09 6.31
N THR A 160 -7.11 -12.20 5.09
CA THR A 160 -7.91 -12.14 3.86
C THR A 160 -7.91 -13.52 3.22
N PRO A 161 -9.06 -14.13 2.91
CA PRO A 161 -9.11 -15.45 2.27
C PRO A 161 -8.28 -15.50 0.98
N GLY A 162 -7.47 -16.55 0.82
CA GLY A 162 -6.56 -16.70 -0.33
C GLY A 162 -5.28 -15.87 -0.27
N TRP A 163 -5.08 -15.09 0.79
CA TRP A 163 -3.85 -14.30 1.00
C TRP A 163 -2.97 -14.93 2.08
N THR A 164 -1.66 -14.80 1.90
CA THR A 164 -0.71 -14.93 3.00
C THR A 164 -0.68 -13.59 3.75
N SER A 165 -0.89 -13.60 5.06
CA SER A 165 -0.82 -12.40 5.90
C SER A 165 0.43 -12.46 6.79
N TRP A 166 1.19 -11.38 6.84
CA TRP A 166 2.40 -11.27 7.65
C TRP A 166 2.42 -9.93 8.42
N GLY A 167 2.74 -9.97 9.71
CA GLY A 167 2.80 -8.81 10.57
C GLY A 167 2.60 -9.15 12.04
N ASN A 168 2.95 -8.22 12.93
CA ASN A 168 2.90 -8.44 14.38
C ASN A 168 1.47 -8.52 14.95
N GLU A 169 0.46 -8.14 14.17
CA GLU A 169 -0.94 -8.00 14.61
C GLU A 169 -1.93 -8.67 13.64
N CYS A 170 -1.54 -9.71 12.89
CA CYS A 170 -2.37 -10.29 11.81
C CYS A 170 -3.80 -10.68 12.19
N LEU A 171 -4.06 -11.02 13.46
CA LEU A 171 -5.38 -11.45 13.94
C LEU A 171 -6.19 -10.33 14.62
N LYS A 172 -5.67 -9.09 14.66
CA LYS A 172 -6.27 -7.97 15.41
C LYS A 172 -7.71 -7.68 15.04
N PHE A 173 -8.10 -7.96 13.80
CA PHE A 173 -9.45 -7.73 13.29
C PHE A 173 -10.23 -9.03 12.99
N GLN A 174 -9.79 -10.19 13.49
CA GLN A 174 -10.39 -11.48 13.13
C GLN A 174 -11.67 -11.84 13.90
N HIS A 175 -11.83 -11.34 15.13
CA HIS A 175 -12.97 -11.67 16.02
C HIS A 175 -14.13 -10.69 15.89
N MET A 176 -14.39 -10.20 14.68
CA MET A 176 -15.34 -9.12 14.44
C MET A 176 -16.48 -9.59 13.56
#